data_AF-A0A6F7PAD5-F1
#
_entry.id   AF-A0A6F7PAD5-F1
#
_cell.length_a   1.000
_cell.length_b   1.000
_cell.length_c   1.000
_cell.angle_alpha   90.00
_cell.angle_beta   90.00
_cell.angle_gamma   90.00
#
_symmetry.space_group_name_H-M   'P 1'
#
loop_
_entity.id
_entity.type
_entity.pdbx_description
1 polymer ?
#
loop_
_entity_poly.entity_id
_entity_poly.type
_entity_poly.pdbx_seq_one_letter_code
_entity_poly.pdbx_strand_id
1 'polypeptide(L)'
;MHHIQMLYLIATVALLVTIFSVKGSETLLDEKETFKTLNSMYTNDLVWSDEWAQKALDWLNSPEQRDSINADMAVGGRGLIVNASDKAVWQKILDVLEINFDEKESELDSLPAGTLYGCNGYMSTRSTEDDYVSAVCLYKRQ
;
A
#
# COMPACT_ATOMS: atom_id res chain seq x y z
N MET A 1 -61.72 -18.53 -17.11
CA MET A 1 -60.79 -19.04 -18.16
C MET A 1 -59.70 -18.00 -18.39
N HIS A 2 -58.69 -17.99 -17.53
CA HIS A 2 -57.41 -18.72 -17.72
C HIS A 2 -56.31 -17.99 -18.48
N HIS A 3 -56.44 -16.69 -18.80
CA HIS A 3 -55.35 -16.00 -19.51
C HIS A 3 -54.72 -14.76 -18.85
N ILE A 4 -55.24 -14.26 -17.73
CA ILE A 4 -54.70 -13.00 -17.11
C ILE A 4 -53.90 -13.27 -15.82
N GLN A 5 -53.81 -14.53 -15.38
CA GLN A 5 -53.14 -14.89 -14.13
C GLN A 5 -51.79 -15.63 -14.32
N MET A 6 -51.36 -15.80 -15.56
CA MET A 6 -50.12 -16.50 -15.94
C MET A 6 -49.14 -15.59 -16.70
N LEU A 7 -49.18 -14.28 -16.46
CA LEU A 7 -48.17 -13.34 -16.96
C LEU A 7 -47.53 -12.50 -15.85
N TYR A 8 -48.14 -12.46 -14.67
CA TYR A 8 -47.62 -11.73 -13.52
C TYR A 8 -46.56 -12.49 -12.70
N LEU A 9 -46.33 -13.78 -12.98
CA LEU A 9 -45.35 -14.60 -12.26
C LEU A 9 -43.95 -14.61 -12.90
N ILE A 10 -43.76 -13.98 -14.07
CA ILE A 10 -42.47 -14.02 -14.79
C ILE A 10 -41.68 -12.69 -14.66
N ALA A 11 -42.27 -11.63 -14.13
CA ALA A 11 -41.68 -10.28 -14.18
C ALA A 11 -40.99 -9.79 -12.89
N THR A 12 -40.81 -10.61 -11.84
CA THR A 12 -40.25 -10.14 -10.57
C THR A 12 -38.94 -10.79 -10.12
N VAL A 13 -38.31 -11.63 -10.97
CA VAL A 13 -37.01 -12.29 -10.64
C VAL A 13 -35.81 -11.62 -11.31
N ALA A 14 -35.89 -10.34 -11.65
CA ALA A 14 -34.77 -9.63 -12.28
C ALA A 14 -34.53 -8.26 -11.63
N LEU A 15 -34.31 -8.24 -10.32
CA LEU A 15 -33.61 -7.13 -9.67
C LEU A 15 -32.44 -7.65 -8.83
N LEU A 16 -31.65 -8.56 -9.40
CA LEU A 16 -30.24 -8.65 -9.06
C LEU A 16 -29.54 -7.52 -9.82
N VAL A 17 -29.66 -6.29 -9.32
CA VAL A 17 -28.68 -5.26 -9.66
C VAL A 17 -27.40 -5.75 -9.01
N THR A 18 -26.59 -6.43 -9.81
CA THR A 18 -25.20 -6.71 -9.51
C THR A 18 -24.55 -5.37 -9.21
N ILE A 19 -24.35 -5.09 -7.93
CA ILE A 19 -23.39 -4.09 -7.50
C ILE A 19 -22.04 -4.69 -7.89
N PHE A 20 -21.64 -4.49 -9.15
CA PHE A 20 -20.25 -4.64 -9.52
C PHE A 20 -19.53 -3.55 -8.73
N SER A 21 -19.08 -3.88 -7.52
CA SER A 21 -17.95 -3.18 -6.93
C SER A 21 -16.85 -3.30 -7.96
N VAL A 22 -16.61 -2.23 -8.70
CA VAL A 22 -15.36 -2.05 -9.44
C VAL A 22 -14.28 -2.13 -8.36
N LYS A 23 -13.72 -3.33 -8.17
CA LYS A 23 -12.50 -3.50 -7.40
C LYS A 23 -11.47 -2.68 -8.16
N GLY A 24 -11.04 -1.57 -7.54
CA GLY A 24 -9.87 -0.86 -8.02
C GLY A 24 -8.73 -1.84 -8.25
N SER A 25 -7.97 -1.68 -9.33
CA SER A 25 -6.81 -2.53 -9.54
C SER A 25 -5.72 -2.10 -8.58
N GLU A 26 -5.21 -3.02 -7.78
CA GLU A 26 -4.02 -2.79 -6.98
C GLU A 26 -2.78 -3.03 -7.85
N THR A 27 -1.89 -2.05 -7.89
CA THR A 27 -0.61 -2.12 -8.59
C THR A 27 0.50 -2.06 -7.56
N LEU A 28 1.41 -3.03 -7.58
CA LEU A 28 2.58 -3.03 -6.69
C LEU A 28 3.54 -1.90 -7.07
N LEU A 29 4.17 -1.30 -6.05
CA LEU A 29 5.21 -0.30 -6.22
C LEU A 29 6.58 -0.99 -6.33
N ASP A 30 6.93 -1.46 -7.52
CA ASP A 30 8.24 -2.08 -7.80
C ASP A 30 9.34 -1.00 -7.96
N GLU A 31 9.67 -0.34 -6.85
CA GLU A 31 10.46 0.90 -6.82
C GLU A 31 11.60 0.80 -5.80
N LYS A 32 12.32 -0.33 -5.81
CA LYS A 32 13.43 -0.63 -4.89
C LYS A 32 14.45 0.50 -4.76
N GLU A 33 14.91 1.06 -5.88
CA GLU A 33 15.93 2.12 -5.86
C GLU A 33 15.38 3.44 -5.32
N THR A 34 14.10 3.75 -5.52
CA THR A 34 13.43 4.89 -4.88
C THR A 34 13.42 4.72 -3.36
N PHE A 35 13.04 3.54 -2.85
CA PHE A 35 13.04 3.28 -1.42
C PHE A 35 14.43 3.34 -0.79
N LYS A 36 15.45 2.80 -1.47
CA LYS A 36 16.85 2.88 -1.02
C LYS A 36 17.34 4.34 -0.98
N THR A 37 17.00 5.12 -1.99
CA THR A 37 17.35 6.55 -2.06
C THR A 37 16.71 7.33 -0.92
N LEU A 38 15.41 7.13 -0.67
CA LEU A 38 14.71 7.77 0.45
C LEU A 38 15.38 7.40 1.79
N ASN A 39 15.64 6.11 2.03
CA ASN A 39 16.30 5.67 3.27
C ASN A 39 17.68 6.32 3.46
N SER A 40 18.48 6.42 2.40
CA SER A 40 19.82 7.03 2.47
C SER A 40 19.83 8.51 2.84
N MET A 41 18.69 9.19 2.78
CA MET A 41 18.57 10.59 3.21
C MET A 41 18.50 10.73 4.74
N TYR A 42 18.06 9.70 5.46
CA TYR A 42 17.81 9.74 6.91
C TYR A 42 18.77 8.87 7.72
N THR A 43 19.37 7.84 7.09
CA THR A 43 20.24 6.90 7.79
C THR A 43 21.17 6.20 6.81
N ASN A 44 22.33 5.77 7.29
CA ASN A 44 23.38 5.14 6.50
C ASN A 44 23.63 3.69 6.95
N ASP A 45 24.37 2.93 6.14
CA ASP A 45 24.84 1.58 6.48
C ASP A 45 23.74 0.54 6.78
N LEU A 46 22.52 0.77 6.30
CA LEU A 46 21.45 -0.22 6.30
C LEU A 46 21.64 -1.26 5.18
N VAL A 47 21.16 -2.48 5.41
CA VAL A 47 21.26 -3.59 4.46
C VAL A 47 19.89 -3.93 3.90
N TRP A 48 19.69 -3.66 2.60
CA TRP A 48 18.44 -4.01 1.92
C TRP A 48 18.23 -5.53 1.89
N SER A 49 17.00 -5.97 2.14
CA SER A 49 16.58 -7.36 2.02
C SER A 49 15.27 -7.49 1.25
N ASP A 50 15.30 -8.26 0.16
CA ASP A 50 14.09 -8.56 -0.64
C ASP A 50 13.06 -9.38 0.18
N GLU A 51 13.50 -10.19 1.14
CA GLU A 51 12.61 -10.86 2.10
C GLU A 51 11.88 -9.85 2.98
N TRP A 52 12.59 -8.83 3.48
CA TRP A 52 11.97 -7.77 4.28
C TRP A 52 11.06 -6.87 3.44
N ALA A 53 11.37 -6.67 2.16
CA ALA A 53 10.48 -5.97 1.23
C ALA A 53 9.19 -6.78 0.99
N GLN A 54 9.26 -8.10 0.93
CA GLN A 54 8.05 -8.92 0.87
C GLN A 54 7.25 -8.82 2.18
N LYS A 55 7.91 -8.90 3.34
CA LYS A 55 7.26 -8.69 4.64
C LYS A 55 6.60 -7.32 4.76
N ALA A 56 7.18 -6.27 4.17
CA ALA A 56 6.57 -4.95 4.14
C ALA A 56 5.23 -4.96 3.38
N LEU A 57 5.13 -5.68 2.27
CA LEU A 57 3.87 -5.86 1.56
C LEU A 57 2.87 -6.67 2.39
N ASP A 58 3.31 -7.75 3.01
CA ASP A 58 2.45 -8.58 3.88
C ASP A 58 1.93 -7.76 5.08
N TRP A 59 2.76 -6.88 5.65
CA TRP A 59 2.40 -5.96 6.73
C TRP A 59 1.30 -4.97 6.33
N LEU A 60 1.31 -4.51 5.07
CA LEU A 60 0.26 -3.65 4.52
C LEU A 60 -1.05 -4.42 4.28
N ASN A 61 -0.96 -5.66 3.80
CA ASN A 61 -2.10 -6.48 3.39
C ASN A 61 -2.80 -7.18 4.56
N SER A 62 -2.09 -7.44 5.66
CA SER A 62 -2.60 -8.17 6.82
C SER A 62 -2.35 -7.39 8.13
N PRO A 63 -3.11 -6.31 8.39
CA PRO A 63 -2.96 -5.51 9.60
C PRO A 63 -3.01 -6.32 10.90
N GLU A 64 -3.81 -7.38 10.93
CA GLU A 64 -3.96 -8.29 12.06
C GLU A 64 -2.74 -9.19 12.31
N GLN A 65 -1.81 -9.28 11.36
CA GLN A 65 -0.59 -10.10 11.43
C GLN A 65 0.69 -9.28 11.58
N ARG A 66 0.58 -7.95 11.72
CA ARG A 66 1.74 -7.06 11.79
C ARG A 66 2.72 -7.42 12.91
N ASP A 67 2.20 -7.81 14.06
CA ASP A 67 3.01 -8.19 15.23
C ASP A 67 3.80 -9.49 14.99
N SER A 68 3.30 -10.39 14.13
CA SER A 68 3.99 -11.66 13.84
C SER A 68 5.21 -11.48 12.94
N ILE A 69 5.28 -10.37 12.19
CA ILE A 69 6.41 -10.03 11.32
C ILE A 69 7.66 -9.66 12.13
N ASN A 70 7.48 -9.25 13.40
CA ASN A 70 8.57 -8.99 14.35
C ASN A 70 9.62 -7.97 13.85
N ALA A 71 9.13 -6.91 13.20
CA ALA A 71 9.93 -5.73 12.87
C ALA A 71 10.21 -4.91 14.14
N ASP A 72 11.43 -4.40 14.28
CA ASP A 72 11.79 -3.56 15.43
C ASP A 72 11.36 -2.10 15.25
N MET A 73 11.07 -1.72 14.01
CA MET A 73 10.54 -0.42 13.62
C MET A 73 9.80 -0.54 12.28
N ALA A 74 8.75 0.27 12.11
CA ALA A 74 8.03 0.43 10.87
C ALA A 74 7.81 1.91 10.61
N VAL A 75 8.08 2.36 9.39
CA VAL A 75 7.79 3.73 8.92
C VAL A 75 6.96 3.61 7.67
N GLY A 76 5.70 4.05 7.73
CA GLY A 76 4.78 3.87 6.62
C GLY A 76 3.60 4.82 6.68
N GLY A 77 2.99 5.02 5.52
CA GLY A 77 1.90 5.94 5.34
C GLY A 77 0.87 5.43 4.35
N ARG A 78 -0.30 6.07 4.36
CA ARG A 78 -1.32 5.93 3.33
C ARG A 78 -1.91 7.30 3.01
N GLY A 79 -1.98 7.63 1.72
CA GLY A 79 -2.52 8.90 1.25
C GLY A 79 -3.44 8.72 0.05
N LEU A 80 -4.39 9.65 -0.11
CA LEU A 80 -5.08 9.87 -1.38
C LEU A 80 -4.25 10.89 -2.17
N ILE A 81 -3.80 10.51 -3.35
CA ILE A 81 -3.01 11.38 -4.22
C ILE A 81 -3.94 11.93 -5.30
N VAL A 82 -4.14 13.24 -5.27
CA VAL A 82 -4.96 13.94 -6.26
C VAL A 82 -4.21 14.00 -7.59
N ASN A 83 -4.90 13.73 -8.69
CA ASN A 83 -4.32 13.67 -10.04
C ASN A 83 -3.11 12.73 -10.09
N ALA A 84 -3.25 11.56 -9.49
CA ALA A 84 -2.19 10.56 -9.40
C ALA A 84 -1.71 10.10 -10.78
N SER A 85 -2.57 10.10 -11.81
CA SER A 85 -2.17 9.76 -13.19
C SER A 85 -1.01 10.60 -13.72
N ASP A 86 -0.89 11.85 -13.25
CA ASP A 86 0.08 12.82 -13.74
C ASP A 86 1.42 12.74 -13.02
N LYS A 87 1.47 11.99 -11.90
CA LYS A 87 2.66 11.84 -11.08
C LYS A 87 3.41 10.55 -11.42
N ALA A 88 4.73 10.63 -11.45
CA ALA A 88 5.58 9.44 -11.51
C ALA A 88 5.44 8.63 -10.20
N VAL A 89 5.68 7.32 -10.27
CA VAL A 89 5.52 6.41 -9.11
C VAL A 89 6.38 6.85 -7.92
N TRP A 90 7.63 7.26 -8.16
CA TRP A 90 8.51 7.74 -7.11
C TRP A 90 7.96 8.98 -6.37
N GLN A 91 7.31 9.91 -7.08
CA GLN A 91 6.68 11.09 -6.47
C GLN A 91 5.55 10.68 -5.54
N LYS A 92 4.77 9.68 -5.95
CA LYS A 92 3.68 9.14 -5.15
C LYS A 92 4.18 8.48 -3.86
N ILE A 93 5.32 7.79 -3.93
CA ILE A 93 5.96 7.20 -2.76
C ILE A 93 6.41 8.28 -1.79
N LEU A 94 7.08 9.33 -2.30
CA LEU A 94 7.54 10.45 -1.47
C LEU A 94 6.37 11.17 -0.79
N ASP A 95 5.31 11.50 -1.54
CA ASP A 95 4.11 12.17 -1.01
C ASP A 95 3.51 11.47 0.22
N VAL A 96 3.66 10.14 0.30
CA VAL A 96 3.11 9.32 1.39
C VAL A 96 4.12 9.06 2.49
N LEU A 97 5.42 8.98 2.18
CA LEU A 97 6.43 8.57 3.16
C LEU A 97 7.22 9.73 3.77
N GLU A 98 7.43 10.84 3.07
CA GLU A 98 8.34 11.92 3.50
C GLU A 98 8.03 12.41 4.92
N ILE A 99 6.77 12.79 5.18
CA ILE A 99 6.36 13.25 6.52
C ILE A 99 6.59 12.18 7.59
N ASN A 100 6.33 10.90 7.28
CA ASN A 100 6.52 9.81 8.23
C ASN A 100 8.01 9.55 8.51
N PHE A 101 8.89 9.77 7.52
CA PHE A 101 10.33 9.70 7.69
C PHE A 101 10.86 10.89 8.50
N ASP A 102 10.39 12.11 8.22
CA ASP A 102 10.73 13.32 8.99
C ASP A 102 10.35 13.17 10.47
N GLU A 103 9.14 12.69 10.75
CA GLU A 103 8.68 12.44 12.13
C GLU A 103 9.51 11.36 12.85
N LYS A 104 10.17 10.48 12.10
CA LYS A 104 10.96 9.35 12.59
C LYS A 104 12.46 9.54 12.41
N GLU A 105 12.92 10.72 11.99
CA GLU A 105 14.32 11.00 11.64
C GLU A 105 15.29 10.55 12.75
N SER A 106 15.05 10.95 14.00
CA SER A 106 15.93 10.58 15.12
C SER A 106 15.96 9.07 15.40
N GLU A 107 14.85 8.37 15.18
CA GLU A 107 14.79 6.91 15.35
C GLU A 107 15.54 6.20 14.21
N LEU A 108 15.42 6.70 12.98
CA LEU A 108 16.11 6.20 11.79
C LEU A 108 17.62 6.41 11.88
N ASP A 109 18.07 7.61 12.26
CA ASP A 109 19.49 7.95 12.46
C ASP A 109 20.13 7.10 13.57
N SER A 110 19.33 6.68 14.57
CA SER A 110 19.80 5.83 15.66
C SER A 110 19.91 4.33 15.32
N LEU A 111 19.49 3.91 14.12
CA LEU A 111 19.56 2.50 13.73
C LEU A 111 21.01 2.02 13.66
N PRO A 112 21.35 0.86 14.25
CA PRO A 112 22.69 0.31 14.13
C PRO A 112 23.07 -0.02 12.69
N ALA A 113 24.33 0.21 12.33
CA ALA A 113 24.89 -0.27 11.06
C ALA A 113 24.65 -1.78 10.90
N GLY A 114 24.31 -2.21 9.69
CA GLY A 114 23.95 -3.60 9.39
C GLY A 114 22.49 -3.97 9.69
N THR A 115 21.67 -3.03 10.21
CA THR A 115 20.22 -3.21 10.33
C THR A 115 19.64 -3.64 8.98
N LEU A 116 18.89 -4.75 8.97
CA LEU A 116 18.17 -5.20 7.78
C LEU A 116 16.94 -4.34 7.58
N TYR A 117 16.64 -4.01 6.34
CA TYR A 117 15.40 -3.32 6.02
C TYR A 117 14.85 -3.74 4.67
N GLY A 118 13.56 -3.51 4.48
CA GLY A 118 12.90 -3.64 3.19
C GLY A 118 11.64 -2.82 3.16
N CYS A 119 11.35 -2.26 1.99
CA CYS A 119 10.20 -1.40 1.78
C CYS A 119 9.34 -1.92 0.64
N ASN A 120 8.04 -1.68 0.73
CA ASN A 120 7.11 -2.01 -0.34
C ASN A 120 5.85 -1.16 -0.23
N GLY A 121 5.01 -1.23 -1.25
CA GLY A 121 3.73 -0.56 -1.26
C GLY A 121 2.86 -0.99 -2.43
N TYR A 122 1.63 -0.50 -2.40
CA TYR A 122 0.70 -0.66 -3.50
C TYR A 122 -0.09 0.62 -3.74
N MET A 123 -0.55 0.76 -4.97
CA MET A 123 -1.48 1.79 -5.41
C MET A 123 -2.81 1.14 -5.75
N SER A 124 -3.87 1.55 -5.06
CA SER A 124 -5.24 1.14 -5.38
C SER A 124 -5.83 2.18 -6.31
N THR A 125 -5.90 1.82 -7.60
CA THR A 125 -6.45 2.70 -8.64
C THR A 125 -7.95 2.85 -8.51
N ARG A 126 -8.45 4.06 -8.70
CA ARG A 126 -9.91 4.32 -8.67
C ARG A 126 -10.42 4.62 -10.08
N SER A 127 -11.74 4.69 -10.24
CA SER A 127 -12.36 5.18 -11.48
C SER A 127 -12.29 6.71 -11.63
N THR A 128 -11.40 7.36 -10.88
CA THR A 128 -11.15 8.80 -10.81
C THR A 128 -9.67 9.06 -11.09
N GLU A 129 -9.28 10.32 -11.28
CA GLU A 129 -7.86 10.69 -11.45
C GLU A 129 -7.04 10.53 -10.15
N ASP A 130 -7.71 10.31 -9.01
CA ASP A 130 -7.08 10.13 -7.71
C ASP A 130 -6.85 8.65 -7.37
N ASP A 131 -5.69 8.34 -6.79
CA ASP A 131 -5.34 6.99 -6.35
C ASP A 131 -5.03 6.95 -4.85
N TYR A 132 -5.35 5.83 -4.19
CA TYR A 132 -4.81 5.58 -2.85
C TYR A 132 -3.44 4.92 -2.98
N VAL A 133 -2.44 5.47 -2.31
CA VAL A 133 -1.10 4.90 -2.22
C VAL A 133 -0.79 4.57 -0.78
N SER A 134 -0.31 3.34 -0.56
CA SER A 134 0.16 2.87 0.75
C SER A 134 1.57 2.33 0.59
N ALA A 135 2.48 2.72 1.47
CA ALA A 135 3.85 2.24 1.49
C ALA A 135 4.36 2.11 2.92
N VAL A 136 5.28 1.18 3.15
CA VAL A 136 5.94 0.99 4.45
C VAL A 136 7.37 0.48 4.24
N CYS A 137 8.27 0.92 5.10
CA CYS A 137 9.59 0.36 5.32
C CYS A 137 9.63 -0.31 6.69
N LEU A 138 10.10 -1.55 6.73
CA LEU A 138 10.29 -2.33 7.95
C LEU A 138 11.78 -2.50 8.24
N TYR A 139 12.15 -2.42 9.51
CA TYR A 139 13.55 -2.50 9.95
C TYR A 139 13.72 -3.57 11.02
N LYS A 140 14.84 -4.30 10.95
CA LYS A 140 15.26 -5.32 11.91
C LYS A 140 16.70 -5.12 12.32
N ARG A 141 16.87 -4.80 13.61
CA ARG A 141 18.17 -4.69 14.24
C ARG A 141 18.79 -6.08 14.34
N GLN A 142 20.10 -6.17 14.11
CA GLN A 142 20.90 -7.37 14.30
C GLN A 142 21.34 -7.52 15.76
#